data_AF-A0A7W0UAT6-F1
#
_entry.id   AF-A0A7W0UAT6-F1
#
_cell.length_a   1.000
_cell.length_b   1.000
_cell.length_c   1.000
_cell.angle_alpha   90.00
_cell.angle_beta   90.00
_cell.angle_gamma   90.00
#
_symmetry.space_group_name_H-M   'P 1'
#
loop_
_entity.id
_entity.type
_entity.pdbx_description
1 polymer ?
#
loop_
_entity_poly.entity_id
_entity_poly.type
_entity_poly.pdbx_seq_one_letter_code
_entity_poly.pdbx_strand_id
1 'polypeptide(L)'
;MSDVHAILGAVVLVTNLLAGVWGGVAWVRREPSVVFWYLLRAAQVVVVVQVLIGLLLLAGGRRAPGSLHFLYGIAPLVVALVSETMRVGAAQRELAEAGDVEALERREQALLARRVVQREMGIMSVGALLIVTLALRAVGTGGGLL
;
A
#
# COMPACT_ATOMS: atom_id res chain seq x y z
N MET A 1 23.29 -2.69 9.52
CA MET A 1 21.85 -3.06 9.54
C MET A 1 21.73 -4.37 10.31
N SER A 2 20.65 -4.61 11.07
CA SER A 2 20.43 -5.95 11.65
C SER A 2 19.79 -6.86 10.61
N ASP A 3 20.15 -8.14 10.58
CA ASP A 3 19.62 -9.14 9.63
C ASP A 3 18.08 -9.12 9.55
N VAL A 4 17.41 -8.99 10.70
CA VAL A 4 15.95 -8.91 10.78
C VAL A 4 15.35 -7.73 9.99
N HIS A 5 15.99 -6.56 10.03
CA HIS A 5 15.49 -5.36 9.33
C HIS A 5 15.74 -5.44 7.82
N ALA A 6 16.82 -6.11 7.40
CA ALA A 6 17.09 -6.40 6.00
C ALA A 6 16.07 -7.41 5.44
N ILE A 7 15.83 -8.52 6.15
CA ILE A 7 14.84 -9.52 5.79
C ILE A 7 13.45 -8.88 5.66
N LEU A 8 13.04 -8.09 6.66
CA LEU A 8 11.75 -7.41 6.61
C LEU A 8 11.67 -6.38 5.47
N GLY A 9 12.78 -5.72 5.11
CA GLY A 9 12.84 -4.89 3.91
C GLY A 9 12.54 -5.68 2.63
N ALA A 10 13.07 -6.90 2.49
CA ALA A 10 12.74 -7.79 1.39
C ALA A 10 11.27 -8.24 1.44
N VAL A 11 10.73 -8.53 2.63
CA VAL A 11 9.30 -8.88 2.79
C VAL A 11 8.41 -7.71 2.41
N VAL A 12 8.75 -6.46 2.78
CA VAL A 12 8.04 -5.25 2.33
C VAL A 12 7.99 -5.21 0.80
N LEU A 13 9.14 -5.39 0.15
CA LEU A 13 9.24 -5.36 -1.31
C LEU A 13 8.34 -6.42 -1.96
N VAL A 14 8.46 -7.67 -1.53
CA VAL A 14 7.71 -8.79 -2.12
C VAL A 14 6.21 -8.65 -1.88
N THR A 15 5.78 -8.34 -0.65
CA THR A 15 4.35 -8.23 -0.32
C THR A 15 3.67 -7.09 -1.06
N ASN A 16 4.32 -5.93 -1.19
CA ASN A 16 3.78 -4.80 -1.94
C ASN A 16 3.80 -5.04 -3.45
N LEU A 17 4.81 -5.74 -3.97
CA LEU A 17 4.84 -6.13 -5.38
C LEU A 17 3.70 -7.09 -5.71
N LEU A 18 3.48 -8.11 -4.88
CA LEU A 18 2.37 -9.05 -5.06
C LEU A 18 1.01 -8.33 -4.99
N ALA A 19 0.79 -7.49 -3.97
CA ALA A 19 -0.46 -6.73 -3.83
C ALA A 19 -0.68 -5.77 -5.01
N GLY A 20 0.36 -5.01 -5.40
CA GLY A 20 0.30 -4.03 -6.48
C GLY A 20 0.07 -4.66 -7.86
N VAL A 21 0.77 -5.75 -8.18
CA VAL A 21 0.59 -6.46 -9.45
C VAL A 21 -0.76 -7.17 -9.49
N TRP A 22 -1.13 -7.91 -8.45
CA TRP A 22 -2.41 -8.63 -8.39
C TRP A 22 -3.60 -7.66 -8.48
N GLY A 23 -3.55 -6.58 -7.70
CA GLY A 23 -4.54 -5.51 -7.73
C GLY A 23 -4.59 -4.79 -9.06
N GLY A 24 -3.44 -4.49 -9.66
CA GLY A 24 -3.33 -3.86 -10.97
C GLY A 24 -3.95 -4.71 -12.09
N VAL A 25 -3.67 -6.01 -12.11
CA VAL A 25 -4.27 -6.94 -13.07
C VAL A 25 -5.78 -7.02 -12.90
N ALA A 26 -6.25 -7.22 -11.66
CA ALA A 26 -7.68 -7.30 -11.36
C ALA A 26 -8.41 -5.99 -11.70
N TRP A 27 -7.77 -4.85 -11.44
CA TRP A 27 -8.28 -3.52 -11.80
C TRP A 27 -8.41 -3.35 -13.32
N VAL A 28 -7.37 -3.67 -14.10
CA VAL A 28 -7.42 -3.59 -15.57
C VAL A 28 -8.48 -4.52 -16.16
N ARG A 29 -8.66 -5.71 -15.58
CA ARG A 29 -9.70 -6.67 -16.00
C ARG A 29 -11.11 -6.30 -15.56
N ARG A 30 -11.27 -5.29 -14.71
CA ARG A 30 -12.55 -4.90 -14.10
C ARG A 30 -13.21 -6.00 -13.26
N GLU A 31 -12.37 -6.78 -12.59
CA GLU A 31 -12.77 -7.90 -11.74
C GLU A 31 -12.49 -7.56 -10.26
N PRO A 32 -13.53 -7.37 -9.42
CA PRO A 32 -13.35 -7.25 -7.98
C PRO A 32 -12.64 -8.49 -7.42
N SER A 33 -11.68 -8.28 -6.52
CA SER A 33 -10.82 -9.35 -6.03
C SER A 33 -10.72 -9.33 -4.51
N VAL A 34 -11.21 -10.38 -3.86
CA VAL A 34 -11.11 -10.55 -2.40
C VAL A 34 -9.65 -10.83 -1.99
N VAL A 35 -8.95 -11.63 -2.79
CA VAL A 35 -7.53 -11.96 -2.56
C VAL A 35 -6.65 -10.71 -2.53
N PHE A 36 -6.93 -9.74 -3.41
CA PHE A 36 -6.24 -8.45 -3.42
C PHE A 36 -6.28 -7.78 -2.04
N TRP A 37 -7.45 -7.72 -1.41
CA TRP A 37 -7.62 -7.02 -0.13
C TRP A 37 -6.83 -7.69 0.99
N TYR A 38 -6.77 -9.01 1.03
CA TYR A 38 -5.92 -9.72 2.00
C TYR A 38 -4.43 -9.48 1.77
N LEU A 39 -3.97 -9.54 0.51
CA LEU A 39 -2.58 -9.24 0.15
C LEU A 39 -2.20 -7.80 0.53
N LEU A 40 -3.08 -6.84 0.27
CA LEU A 40 -2.88 -5.44 0.61
C LEU A 40 -2.75 -5.21 2.12
N ARG A 41 -3.64 -5.82 2.93
CA ARG A 41 -3.59 -5.66 4.39
C ARG A 41 -2.34 -6.31 4.97
N ALA A 42 -1.92 -7.46 4.45
CA ALA A 42 -0.64 -8.06 4.82
C ALA A 42 0.53 -7.12 4.48
N ALA A 43 0.57 -6.56 3.26
CA ALA A 43 1.61 -5.64 2.84
C ALA A 43 1.70 -4.37 3.72
N GLN A 44 0.56 -3.79 4.09
CA GLN A 44 0.51 -2.62 4.97
C GLN A 44 1.00 -2.93 6.39
N VAL A 45 0.63 -4.08 6.96
CA VAL A 45 1.13 -4.51 8.27
C VAL A 45 2.65 -4.66 8.24
N VAL A 46 3.21 -5.29 7.20
CA VAL A 46 4.66 -5.44 7.05
C VAL A 46 5.36 -4.08 6.94
N VAL A 47 4.80 -3.11 6.20
CA VAL A 47 5.33 -1.74 6.13
C VAL A 47 5.38 -1.09 7.52
N VAL A 48 4.28 -1.17 8.29
CA VAL A 48 4.24 -0.62 9.65
C VAL A 48 5.30 -1.27 10.54
N VAL A 49 5.40 -2.60 10.52
CA VAL A 49 6.38 -3.34 11.32
C VAL A 49 7.82 -2.96 10.94
N GLN A 50 8.12 -2.84 9.65
CA GLN A 50 9.45 -2.42 9.17
C GLN A 50 9.83 -1.03 9.66
N VAL A 51 8.90 -0.07 9.62
CA VAL A 51 9.12 1.29 10.11
C VAL A 51 9.33 1.30 11.61
N LEU A 52 8.50 0.59 12.38
CA LEU A 52 8.65 0.50 13.83
C LEU A 52 10.01 -0.09 14.22
N ILE A 53 10.45 -1.16 13.56
CA ILE A 53 11.77 -1.75 13.81
C ILE A 53 12.88 -0.75 13.43
N GLY A 54 12.78 -0.06 12.30
CA GLY A 54 13.73 0.97 11.91
C GLY A 54 13.85 2.09 12.96
N LEU A 55 12.73 2.54 13.52
CA LEU A 55 12.70 3.54 14.59
C LEU A 55 13.31 3.02 15.89
N LEU A 56 13.05 1.76 16.26
CA LEU A 56 13.67 1.12 17.44
C LEU A 56 15.18 0.96 17.27
N LEU A 57 15.65 0.61 16.07
CA LEU A 57 17.09 0.55 15.77
C LEU A 57 17.73 1.93 15.93
N LEU A 58 17.09 2.98 15.40
CA LEU A 58 17.54 4.37 15.49
C LEU A 58 17.59 4.86 16.95
N ALA A 59 16.55 4.57 17.74
CA ALA A 59 16.50 4.89 19.16
C ALA A 59 17.61 4.17 19.95
N GLY A 60 17.97 2.94 19.55
CA GLY A 60 19.11 2.19 20.07
C GLY A 60 20.48 2.64 19.52
N GLY A 61 20.57 3.79 18.86
CA GLY A 61 21.81 4.38 18.37
C GLY A 61 22.33 3.81 17.04
N ARG A 62 21.64 2.84 16.42
CA ARG A 62 22.05 2.26 15.13
C ARG A 62 21.55 3.15 14.00
N ARG A 63 22.48 3.67 13.19
CA ARG A 63 22.17 4.55 12.06
C ARG A 63 22.55 3.90 10.74
N ALA A 64 21.74 4.15 9.71
CA ALA A 64 22.11 3.84 8.34
C ALA A 64 23.21 4.81 7.86
N PRO A 65 24.07 4.40 6.91
CA PRO A 65 25.17 5.24 6.42
C PRO A 65 24.67 6.51 5.70
N GLY A 66 23.55 6.41 4.98
CA GLY A 66 22.97 7.49 4.19
C GLY A 66 21.72 8.10 4.83
N SER A 67 21.64 9.43 4.87
CA SER A 67 20.45 10.15 5.37
C SER A 67 19.18 9.85 4.58
N LEU A 68 19.32 9.55 3.28
CA LEU A 68 18.20 9.20 2.40
C LEU A 68 17.51 7.89 2.78
N HIS A 69 18.19 6.97 3.47
CA HIS A 69 17.59 5.74 3.93
C HIS A 69 16.44 6.00 4.92
N PHE A 70 16.55 7.03 5.77
CA PHE A 70 15.47 7.41 6.69
C PHE A 70 14.25 7.95 5.95
N LEU A 71 14.48 8.80 4.94
CA LEU A 71 13.42 9.36 4.10
C LEU A 71 12.67 8.25 3.36
N TYR A 72 13.42 7.38 2.66
CA TYR A 72 12.83 6.27 1.92
C TYR A 72 12.29 5.15 2.82
N GLY A 73 12.72 5.08 4.08
CA GLY A 73 12.17 4.16 5.09
C GLY A 73 10.81 4.59 5.61
N ILE A 74 10.58 5.89 5.83
CA ILE A 74 9.30 6.43 6.34
C ILE A 74 8.29 6.67 5.22
N ALA A 75 8.75 7.08 4.02
CA ALA A 75 7.88 7.40 2.90
C ALA A 75 6.84 6.31 2.54
N PRO A 76 7.15 5.00 2.58
CA PRO A 76 6.16 3.94 2.38
C PRO A 76 4.94 4.02 3.30
N LEU A 77 5.14 4.36 4.58
CA LEU A 77 4.04 4.53 5.53
C LEU A 77 3.16 5.70 5.15
N VAL A 78 3.76 6.83 4.73
CA VAL A 78 3.03 8.00 4.26
C VAL A 78 2.22 7.67 3.01
N VAL A 79 2.82 6.98 2.03
CA VAL A 79 2.12 6.55 0.81
C VAL A 79 0.94 5.63 1.15
N ALA A 80 1.11 4.68 2.08
CA ALA A 80 0.04 3.80 2.51
C ALA A 80 -1.14 4.58 3.12
N LEU A 81 -0.85 5.54 4.00
CA LEU A 81 -1.88 6.39 4.63
C LEU A 81 -2.60 7.30 3.63
N VAL A 82 -1.85 7.97 2.76
CA VAL A 82 -2.42 8.83 1.70
C VAL A 82 -3.27 8.00 0.73
N SER A 83 -2.82 6.79 0.38
CA SER A 83 -3.60 5.90 -0.49
C SER A 83 -4.91 5.49 0.19
N GLU A 84 -4.90 5.23 1.49
CA GLU A 84 -6.11 4.91 2.27
C GLU A 84 -7.09 6.09 2.36
N THR A 85 -6.59 7.32 2.54
CA THR A 85 -7.46 8.50 2.55
C THR A 85 -8.05 8.77 1.16
N MET A 86 -7.26 8.59 0.09
CA MET A 86 -7.74 8.67 -1.28
C MET A 86 -8.79 7.60 -1.59
N ARG A 87 -8.61 6.37 -1.09
CA ARG A 87 -9.58 5.27 -1.21
C ARG A 87 -10.95 5.68 -0.65
N VAL A 88 -10.96 6.17 0.59
CA VAL A 88 -12.19 6.64 1.26
C VAL A 88 -12.81 7.81 0.50
N GLY A 89 -12.00 8.79 0.09
CA GLY A 89 -12.49 9.95 -0.66
C GLY A 89 -13.09 9.58 -2.02
N ALA A 90 -12.53 8.58 -2.71
CA ALA A 90 -13.10 8.08 -3.96
C ALA A 90 -14.44 7.36 -3.75
N ALA A 91 -14.56 6.55 -2.70
CA ALA A 91 -15.82 5.92 -2.34
C ALA A 91 -16.91 6.95 -2.02
N GLN A 92 -16.58 7.98 -1.22
CA GLN A 92 -17.51 9.05 -0.88
C GLN A 92 -18.02 9.82 -2.11
N ARG A 93 -17.16 10.07 -3.10
CA ARG A 93 -17.56 10.74 -4.35
C ARG A 93 -18.57 9.90 -5.15
N GLU A 94 -18.31 8.61 -5.33
CA GLU A 94 -19.23 7.72 -6.05
C GLU A 94 -20.60 7.62 -5.35
N LEU A 95 -20.61 7.60 -4.01
CA LEU A 95 -21.85 7.61 -3.22
C LEU A 95 -22.59 8.95 -3.33
N ALA A 96 -21.87 10.07 -3.25
CA ALA A 96 -22.46 11.40 -3.38
C ALA A 96 -23.07 11.63 -4.77
N GLU A 97 -22.43 11.12 -5.83
CA GLU A 97 -22.95 11.18 -7.20
C GLU A 97 -24.21 10.31 -7.39
N ALA A 98 -24.34 9.21 -6.65
CA ALA A 98 -25.50 8.34 -6.70
C ALA A 98 -26.72 8.91 -5.94
N GLY A 99 -26.51 9.80 -4.98
CA GLY A 99 -27.57 10.37 -4.15
C GLY A 99 -28.07 9.39 -3.08
N ASP A 100 -29.39 9.18 -3.03
CA ASP A 100 -30.00 8.26 -2.07
C ASP A 100 -29.81 6.80 -2.51
N VAL A 101 -28.80 6.15 -1.92
CA VAL A 101 -28.44 4.76 -2.22
C VAL A 101 -29.55 3.78 -1.82
N GLU A 102 -30.33 4.09 -0.77
CA GLU A 102 -31.39 3.20 -0.28
C GLU A 102 -32.61 3.20 -1.21
N ALA A 103 -32.83 4.31 -1.93
CA ALA A 103 -33.86 4.42 -2.94
C ALA A 103 -33.53 3.69 -4.26
N LEU A 104 -32.26 3.34 -4.48
CA LEU A 104 -31.82 2.64 -5.70
C LEU A 104 -32.32 1.20 -5.76
N GLU A 105 -32.56 0.71 -6.98
CA GLU A 105 -32.85 -0.71 -7.16
C GLU A 105 -31.63 -1.57 -6.77
N ARG A 106 -31.85 -2.80 -6.31
CA ARG A 106 -30.76 -3.72 -5.90
C ARG A 106 -29.68 -3.90 -6.97
N ARG A 107 -30.06 -3.89 -8.26
CA ARG A 107 -29.12 -3.99 -9.37
C ARG A 107 -28.23 -2.75 -9.47
N GLU A 108 -28.80 -1.56 -9.27
CA GLU A 108 -28.07 -0.29 -9.31
C GLU A 108 -27.13 -0.16 -8.11
N GLN A 109 -27.58 -0.57 -6.91
CA GLN A 109 -26.73 -0.66 -5.73
C GLN A 109 -25.52 -1.58 -5.96
N ALA A 110 -25.74 -2.76 -6.57
CA ALA A 110 -24.64 -3.67 -6.88
C ALA A 110 -23.66 -3.09 -7.91
N LEU A 111 -24.16 -2.35 -8.92
CA LEU A 111 -23.31 -1.66 -9.89
C LEU A 111 -22.52 -0.52 -9.25
N LEU A 112 -23.13 0.26 -8.37
CA LEU A 112 -22.47 1.31 -7.59
C LEU A 112 -21.37 0.73 -6.71
N ALA A 113 -21.69 -0.33 -5.95
CA ALA A 113 -20.70 -1.02 -5.11
C ALA A 113 -19.52 -1.55 -5.94
N ARG A 114 -19.78 -2.11 -7.12
CA ARG A 114 -18.71 -2.54 -8.04
C ARG A 114 -17.85 -1.37 -8.51
N ARG A 115 -18.44 -0.22 -8.85
CA ARG A 115 -17.68 1.00 -9.23
C ARG A 115 -16.80 1.50 -8.10
N VAL A 116 -17.33 1.54 -6.87
CA VAL A 116 -16.56 1.91 -5.67
C VAL A 116 -15.36 0.98 -5.52
N VAL A 117 -15.60 -0.34 -5.43
CA VAL A 117 -14.53 -1.33 -5.21
C VAL A 117 -13.49 -1.28 -6.34
N GLN A 118 -13.93 -1.14 -7.59
CA GLN A 118 -13.05 -0.98 -8.74
C GLN A 118 -12.11 0.23 -8.60
N ARG A 119 -12.64 1.37 -8.13
CA ARG A 119 -11.86 2.61 -7.99
C ARG A 119 -10.92 2.55 -6.80
N GLU A 120 -11.39 2.00 -5.69
CA GLU A 120 -10.59 1.74 -4.49
C GLU A 120 -9.42 0.81 -4.79
N MET A 121 -9.64 -0.30 -5.52
CA MET A 121 -8.59 -1.23 -5.93
C MET A 121 -7.52 -0.54 -6.77
N GLY A 122 -7.90 0.32 -7.72
CA GLY A 122 -6.96 1.06 -8.55
C GLY A 122 -6.04 1.97 -7.72
N ILE A 123 -6.62 2.75 -6.80
CA ILE A 123 -5.88 3.65 -5.90
C ILE A 123 -4.86 2.87 -5.07
N MET A 124 -5.32 1.79 -4.42
CA MET A 124 -4.47 1.01 -3.53
C MET A 124 -3.38 0.24 -4.28
N SER A 125 -3.65 -0.21 -5.52
CA SER A 125 -2.66 -0.87 -6.37
C SER A 125 -1.52 0.08 -6.76
N VAL A 126 -1.87 1.32 -7.15
CA VAL A 126 -0.86 2.36 -7.44
C VAL A 126 -0.04 2.68 -6.20
N GLY A 127 -0.68 2.82 -5.03
CA GLY A 127 -0.01 3.03 -3.74
C GLY A 127 1.01 1.92 -3.43
N ALA A 128 0.62 0.66 -3.59
CA ALA A 128 1.51 -0.49 -3.37
C ALA A 128 2.71 -0.48 -4.33
N LEU A 129 2.50 -0.16 -5.61
CA LEU A 129 3.60 -0.06 -6.59
C LEU A 129 4.54 1.13 -6.30
N LEU A 130 4.01 2.25 -5.80
CA LEU A 130 4.85 3.35 -5.33
C LEU A 130 5.72 2.93 -4.15
N ILE A 131 5.17 2.17 -3.20
CA ILE A 131 5.93 1.59 -2.08
C ILE A 131 7.07 0.68 -2.58
N VAL A 132 6.84 -0.12 -3.62
CA VAL A 132 7.90 -0.93 -4.26
C VAL A 132 9.05 -0.05 -4.74
N THR A 133 8.76 1.05 -5.44
CA THR A 133 9.82 1.97 -5.92
C THR A 133 10.59 2.59 -4.77
N LEU A 134 9.92 3.00 -3.69
CA LEU A 134 10.55 3.55 -2.49
C LEU A 134 11.41 2.51 -1.76
N ALA A 135 10.94 1.27 -1.64
CA ALA A 135 11.69 0.18 -1.02
C ALA A 135 12.99 -0.11 -1.81
N LEU A 136 12.93 -0.14 -3.14
CA LEU A 136 14.12 -0.28 -3.99
C LEU A 136 15.12 0.88 -3.79
N ARG A 137 14.63 2.11 -3.64
CA ARG A 137 15.47 3.29 -3.35
C ARG A 137 16.08 3.23 -1.94
N ALA A 138 15.35 2.72 -0.95
CA ALA A 138 15.87 2.52 0.41
C ALA A 138 17.02 1.50 0.44
N VAL A 139 16.93 0.44 -0.36
CA VAL A 139 18.03 -0.55 -0.53
C VAL A 139 19.27 0.11 -1.14
N GLY A 140 19.11 0.85 -2.24
CA GLY A 140 20.23 1.51 -2.92
C GLY A 140 20.92 2.61 -2.09
N THR A 141 20.24 3.20 -1.12
CA THR A 141 20.79 4.26 -0.24
C THR A 141 21.25 3.77 1.13
N GLY A 142 20.90 2.53 1.50
CA GLY A 142 21.31 1.88 2.74
C GLY A 142 22.73 1.30 2.72
N GLY A 143 23.38 1.28 1.55
CA GLY A 143 24.75 0.78 1.37
C GLY A 143 24.89 -0.54 0.58
N GLY A 144 23.79 -1.15 0.11
CA GLY A 144 23.80 -2.51 -0.46
C GLY A 144 24.19 -3.57 0.60
N LEU A 145 23.67 -4.79 0.63
CA LEU A 145 23.07 -5.64 -0.38
C LEU A 145 21.91 -6.42 0.27
N LEU A 146 21.22 -7.25 -0.51
CA LEU A 146 20.70 -8.51 0.01
C LEU A 146 21.75 -9.22 0.88
#